data_AF-A0A8U0TZ74-F1
#
_entry.id   AF-A0A8U0TZ74-F1
#
_cell.length_a   1.000
_cell.length_b   1.000
_cell.length_c   1.000
_cell.angle_alpha   90.00
_cell.angle_beta   90.00
_cell.angle_gamma   90.00
#
_symmetry.space_group_name_H-M   'P 1'
#
loop_
_entity.id
_entity.type
_entity.pdbx_description
1 polymer ?
#
loop_
_entity_poly.entity_id
_entity_poly.type
_entity_poly.pdbx_seq_one_letter_code
_entity_poly.pdbx_strand_id
1 'polypeptide(L)'
;MSGHATIRNGNKSICKASPWSHEKLRMIVLCQNNIHQQSHMNRVVTHELIHAFDHCRAHVDWFNNFKHLACSEIRAANLSGDCSFHNEVSRFNFGLKKHHQECVRGRALRSILAVRKVSREEAEKVVDEVFDTCFNDHAPFGRIPHDKKDAKFANRDFENRDRYYANL
;
A
#
# COMPACT_ATOMS: atom_id res chain seq x y z
N MET A 1 -26.66 -16.27 -18.66
CA MET A 1 -26.77 -16.96 -17.35
C MET A 1 -26.20 -16.04 -16.30
N SER A 2 -27.06 -15.51 -15.42
CA SER A 2 -26.71 -14.52 -14.40
C SER A 2 -25.87 -15.16 -13.29
N GLY A 3 -24.62 -14.73 -13.14
CA GLY A 3 -23.74 -15.16 -12.05
C GLY A 3 -24.13 -14.47 -10.75
N HIS A 4 -24.69 -15.23 -9.81
CA HIS A 4 -24.98 -14.79 -8.45
C HIS A 4 -23.69 -14.50 -7.68
N ALA A 5 -23.59 -13.32 -7.08
CA ALA A 5 -22.62 -13.04 -6.03
C ALA A 5 -23.08 -13.74 -4.73
N THR A 6 -22.37 -14.77 -4.30
CA THR A 6 -22.63 -15.44 -3.02
C THR A 6 -22.10 -14.58 -1.87
N ILE A 7 -23.01 -13.95 -1.13
CA ILE A 7 -22.70 -13.33 0.17
C ILE A 7 -22.41 -14.47 1.16
N ARG A 8 -21.14 -14.64 1.54
CA ARG A 8 -20.79 -15.52 2.67
C ARG A 8 -21.07 -14.77 3.97
N ASN A 9 -22.20 -15.09 4.58
CA ASN A 9 -22.52 -14.72 5.97
C ASN A 9 -21.49 -15.36 6.92
N GLY A 10 -20.81 -14.54 7.70
CA GLY A 10 -19.94 -14.99 8.79
C GLY A 10 -18.81 -13.99 9.09
N ASN A 11 -19.08 -13.00 9.94
CA ASN A 11 -18.15 -12.18 10.73
C ASN A 11 -16.64 -12.19 10.35
N LYS A 12 -16.32 -11.83 9.10
CA LYS A 12 -15.01 -11.32 8.71
C LYS A 12 -15.21 -10.22 7.68
N SER A 13 -15.15 -8.99 8.15
CA SER A 13 -15.14 -7.76 7.35
C SER A 13 -13.89 -7.72 6.45
N ILE A 14 -13.89 -8.49 5.37
CA ILE A 14 -12.81 -8.45 4.37
C ILE A 14 -13.38 -7.79 3.12
N CYS A 15 -13.39 -6.46 3.17
CA CYS A 15 -13.32 -5.64 1.97
C CYS A 15 -11.92 -5.06 1.92
N LYS A 16 -10.93 -5.90 1.62
CA LYS A 16 -9.71 -5.42 0.99
C LYS A 16 -10.02 -5.37 -0.49
N ALA A 17 -9.76 -4.24 -1.13
CA ALA A 17 -9.50 -4.28 -2.55
C ALA A 17 -8.41 -5.34 -2.71
N SER A 18 -8.79 -6.47 -3.30
CA SER A 18 -7.85 -7.55 -3.52
C SER A 18 -7.52 -7.44 -5.00
N PRO A 19 -6.30 -7.04 -5.35
CA PRO A 19 -5.82 -7.26 -6.71
C PRO A 19 -5.76 -8.77 -7.05
N TRP A 20 -5.92 -9.64 -6.04
CA TRP A 20 -5.39 -11.01 -6.02
C TRP A 20 -6.41 -12.14 -6.10
N SER A 21 -7.57 -11.97 -6.75
CA SER A 21 -8.53 -13.07 -6.86
C SER A 21 -8.84 -13.64 -8.25
N HIS A 22 -8.55 -12.98 -9.38
CA HIS A 22 -8.74 -13.63 -10.68
C HIS A 22 -7.77 -13.14 -11.76
N GLU A 23 -7.07 -14.09 -12.37
CA GLU A 23 -5.93 -14.04 -13.30
C GLU A 23 -6.11 -13.22 -14.60
N LYS A 24 -7.15 -12.38 -14.73
CA LYS A 24 -7.40 -11.64 -15.98
C LYS A 24 -7.97 -10.22 -15.85
N LEU A 25 -8.20 -9.72 -14.64
CA LEU A 25 -8.78 -8.37 -14.47
C LEU A 25 -7.89 -7.51 -13.56
N ARG A 26 -7.21 -6.53 -14.15
CA ARG A 26 -6.51 -5.46 -13.44
C ARG A 26 -7.51 -4.40 -12.98
N MET A 27 -8.35 -4.76 -12.01
CA MET A 27 -9.42 -3.89 -11.50
C MET A 27 -9.22 -3.62 -10.02
N ILE A 28 -9.34 -2.34 -9.64
CA ILE A 28 -9.43 -1.92 -8.24
C ILE A 28 -10.89 -2.02 -7.83
N VAL A 29 -11.19 -2.85 -6.83
CA VAL A 29 -12.55 -3.04 -6.30
C VAL A 29 -12.66 -2.40 -4.94
N LEU A 30 -13.50 -1.37 -4.82
CA LEU A 30 -13.76 -0.69 -3.55
C LEU A 30 -15.14 -1.09 -3.03
N CYS A 31 -15.22 -1.45 -1.75
CA CYS A 31 -16.50 -1.70 -1.10
C CYS A 31 -16.88 -0.53 -0.20
N GLN A 32 -17.89 0.23 -0.62
CA GLN A 32 -18.42 1.40 0.10
C GLN A 32 -18.79 1.11 1.56
N ASN A 33 -19.27 -0.12 1.85
CA ASN A 33 -19.83 -0.49 3.16
C ASN A 33 -18.85 -0.36 4.34
N ASN A 34 -17.54 -0.24 4.07
CA ASN A 34 -16.50 -0.07 5.10
C ASN A 34 -15.78 1.30 4.99
N ILE A 35 -16.23 2.21 4.12
CA ILE A 35 -15.60 3.49 3.84
C ILE A 35 -16.58 4.62 4.19
N HIS A 36 -16.41 5.17 5.39
CA HIS A 36 -17.30 6.20 5.93
C HIS A 36 -16.81 7.64 5.71
N GLN A 37 -15.58 7.83 5.24
CA GLN A 37 -14.95 9.14 5.05
C GLN A 37 -14.12 9.18 3.77
N GLN A 38 -14.09 10.35 3.10
CA GLN A 38 -13.27 10.56 1.89
C GLN A 38 -11.78 10.35 2.14
N SER A 39 -11.29 10.73 3.32
CA SER A 39 -9.90 10.51 3.73
C SER A 39 -9.54 9.02 3.76
N HIS A 40 -10.45 8.17 4.27
CA HIS A 40 -10.27 6.73 4.27
C HIS A 40 -10.31 6.16 2.84
N MET A 41 -11.26 6.62 2.01
CA MET A 41 -11.31 6.25 0.59
C MET A 41 -10.01 6.54 -0.14
N ASN A 42 -9.47 7.76 0.03
CA ASN A 42 -8.24 8.19 -0.64
C ASN A 42 -7.06 7.30 -0.26
N ARG A 43 -6.93 6.93 1.01
CA ARG A 43 -5.85 6.05 1.49
C ARG A 43 -5.95 4.65 0.87
N VAL A 44 -7.16 4.06 0.89
CA VAL A 44 -7.40 2.75 0.28
C VAL A 44 -7.12 2.78 -1.22
N VAL A 45 -7.67 3.76 -1.95
CA VAL A 45 -7.43 3.88 -3.39
C VAL A 45 -5.95 4.06 -3.71
N THR A 46 -5.25 4.92 -2.96
CA THR A 46 -3.81 5.14 -3.17
C THR A 46 -3.00 3.86 -2.90
N HIS A 47 -3.35 3.11 -1.85
CA HIS A 47 -2.72 1.82 -1.54
C HIS A 47 -2.79 0.85 -2.73
N GLU A 48 -3.99 0.69 -3.30
CA GLU A 48 -4.19 -0.21 -4.45
C GLU A 48 -3.56 0.31 -5.74
N LEU A 49 -3.53 1.64 -5.93
CA LEU A 49 -2.83 2.25 -7.06
C LEU A 49 -1.31 2.01 -6.97
N ILE A 50 -0.72 1.98 -5.78
CA ILE A 50 0.68 1.59 -5.60
C ILE A 50 0.89 0.13 -6.01
N HIS A 51 0.03 -0.80 -5.59
CA HIS A 51 0.12 -2.18 -6.08
C HIS A 51 0.03 -2.28 -7.61
N ALA A 52 -0.90 -1.55 -8.22
CA ALA A 52 -1.03 -1.52 -9.68
C ALA A 52 0.23 -0.95 -10.35
N PHE A 53 0.78 0.15 -9.81
CA PHE A 53 2.01 0.75 -10.30
C PHE A 53 3.21 -0.21 -10.18
N ASP A 54 3.32 -0.91 -9.06
CA ASP A 54 4.39 -1.86 -8.78
C ASP A 54 4.35 -3.04 -9.73
N HIS A 55 3.15 -3.61 -9.94
CA HIS A 55 2.94 -4.67 -10.90
C HIS A 55 3.38 -4.24 -12.32
N CYS A 56 3.07 -3.01 -12.72
CA CYS A 56 3.42 -2.48 -14.03
C CYS A 56 4.92 -2.22 -14.20
N ARG A 57 5.58 -1.59 -13.21
CA ARG A 57 6.99 -1.16 -13.38
C ARG A 57 8.03 -2.20 -12.99
N ALA A 58 7.71 -3.05 -12.02
CA ALA A 58 8.67 -3.98 -11.41
C ALA A 58 8.33 -5.44 -11.69
N HIS A 59 7.28 -5.70 -12.49
CA HIS A 59 6.81 -7.04 -12.83
C HIS A 59 6.67 -7.94 -11.59
N VAL A 60 6.07 -7.38 -10.54
CA VAL A 60 5.94 -8.03 -9.22
C VAL A 60 5.31 -9.42 -9.41
N ASP A 61 5.97 -10.43 -8.82
CA ASP A 61 5.48 -11.80 -8.77
C ASP A 61 4.81 -11.98 -7.42
N TRP A 62 3.50 -11.87 -7.45
CA TRP A 62 2.69 -11.82 -6.26
C TRP A 62 2.48 -13.17 -5.62
N PHE A 63 2.66 -14.27 -6.38
CA PHE A 63 2.29 -15.62 -5.96
C PHE A 63 3.47 -16.46 -5.55
N ASN A 64 4.56 -16.42 -6.32
CA ASN A 64 5.69 -17.33 -6.10
C ASN A 64 6.87 -16.62 -5.42
N ASN A 65 6.84 -15.29 -5.32
CA ASN A 65 7.92 -14.53 -4.69
C ASN A 65 7.42 -13.69 -3.50
N PHE A 66 7.69 -14.18 -2.28
CA PHE A 66 7.28 -13.49 -1.06
C PHE A 66 7.97 -12.15 -0.83
N LYS A 67 9.19 -11.98 -1.33
CA LYS A 67 9.91 -10.70 -1.26
C LYS A 67 9.24 -9.63 -2.11
N HIS A 68 8.77 -10.01 -3.30
CA HIS A 68 8.04 -9.12 -4.21
C HIS A 68 6.72 -8.65 -3.57
N LEU A 69 5.94 -9.59 -3.01
CA LEU A 69 4.72 -9.27 -2.27
C LEU A 69 5.01 -8.35 -1.08
N ALA A 70 5.98 -8.71 -0.22
CA ALA A 70 6.33 -7.92 0.95
C ALA A 70 6.78 -6.50 0.59
N CYS A 71 7.60 -6.37 -0.46
CA CYS A 71 8.08 -5.09 -0.93
C CYS A 71 6.94 -4.17 -1.38
N SER A 72 5.96 -4.70 -2.12
CA SER A 72 4.83 -3.91 -2.57
C SER A 72 3.89 -3.52 -1.42
N GLU A 73 3.71 -4.39 -0.43
CA GLU A 73 2.95 -4.08 0.79
C GLU A 73 3.64 -3.00 1.66
N ILE A 74 4.97 -3.04 1.76
CA ILE A 74 5.76 -1.98 2.42
C ILE A 74 5.53 -0.64 1.70
N ARG A 75 5.67 -0.61 0.38
CA ARG A 75 5.50 0.62 -0.41
C ARG A 75 4.07 1.15 -0.35
N ALA A 76 3.08 0.26 -0.45
CA ALA A 76 1.68 0.65 -0.35
C ALA A 76 1.36 1.23 1.03
N ALA A 77 1.83 0.64 2.14
CA ALA A 77 1.64 1.18 3.48
C ALA A 77 2.41 2.49 3.73
N ASN A 78 3.60 2.64 3.15
CA ASN A 78 4.45 3.81 3.28
C ASN A 78 3.86 5.03 2.53
N LEU A 79 3.41 4.83 1.29
CA LEU A 79 3.07 5.92 0.37
C LEU A 79 1.57 6.26 0.30
N SER A 80 0.68 5.36 0.74
CA SER A 80 -0.78 5.60 0.71
C SER A 80 -1.28 6.59 1.77
N GLY A 81 -0.42 6.92 2.74
CA GLY A 81 -0.81 7.63 3.93
C GLY A 81 -1.50 6.73 4.97
N ASP A 82 -1.54 5.40 4.82
CA ASP A 82 -2.05 4.46 5.84
C ASP A 82 -1.39 4.61 7.21
N CYS A 83 -0.12 5.03 7.20
CA CYS A 83 0.68 5.31 8.38
C CYS A 83 0.87 6.82 8.63
N SER A 84 -0.06 7.66 8.13
CA SER A 84 -0.08 9.10 8.42
C SER A 84 -0.44 9.39 9.88
N PHE A 85 0.15 10.46 10.42
CA PHE A 85 0.14 10.86 11.83
C PHE A 85 -1.20 11.40 12.37
N HIS A 86 -2.34 11.01 11.79
CA HIS A 86 -3.62 11.63 12.15
C HIS A 86 -4.25 11.12 13.46
N ASN A 87 -3.65 10.13 14.13
CA ASN A 87 -4.18 9.52 15.36
C ASN A 87 -3.18 9.42 16.53
N GLU A 88 -2.02 10.10 16.50
CA GLU A 88 -0.95 9.90 17.50
C GLU A 88 -0.54 11.16 18.28
N VAL A 89 -1.31 12.24 18.19
CA VAL A 89 -1.19 13.37 19.14
C VAL A 89 -1.79 13.02 20.50
N SER A 90 -2.61 11.95 20.62
CA SER A 90 -3.16 11.49 21.91
C SER A 90 -2.22 10.61 22.73
N ARG A 91 -1.01 10.29 22.23
CA ARG A 91 -0.09 9.31 22.87
C ARG A 91 1.30 9.82 23.27
N PHE A 92 1.56 11.13 23.22
CA PHE A 92 2.71 11.79 23.88
C PHE A 92 4.10 11.15 23.69
N ASN A 93 4.37 10.47 22.58
CA ASN A 93 5.66 9.81 22.36
C ASN A 93 6.47 10.53 21.26
N PHE A 94 7.61 11.10 21.64
CA PHE A 94 8.50 11.93 20.81
C PHE A 94 9.30 11.14 19.73
N GLY A 95 8.83 9.95 19.32
CA GLY A 95 9.52 9.01 18.44
C GLY A 95 9.08 9.00 16.97
N LEU A 96 8.61 10.13 16.42
CA LEU A 96 7.89 10.25 15.14
C LEU A 96 8.48 9.43 13.96
N LYS A 97 9.80 9.39 13.79
CA LYS A 97 10.45 8.62 12.70
C LYS A 97 10.37 7.10 12.88
N LYS A 98 10.50 6.59 14.11
CA LYS A 98 10.41 5.14 14.39
C LYS A 98 8.98 4.65 14.28
N HIS A 99 8.01 5.44 14.73
CA HIS A 99 6.59 5.08 14.68
C HIS A 99 6.07 4.86 13.26
N HIS A 100 6.46 5.69 12.30
CA HIS A 100 6.04 5.49 10.91
C HIS A 100 6.60 4.17 10.35
N GLN A 101 7.88 3.88 10.57
CA GLN A 101 8.50 2.62 10.15
C GLN A 101 7.85 1.39 10.83
N GLU A 102 7.57 1.47 12.13
CA GLU A 102 6.87 0.43 12.87
C GLU A 102 5.45 0.19 12.32
N CYS A 103 4.72 1.26 12.01
CA CYS A 103 3.41 1.15 11.36
C CYS A 103 3.52 0.46 10.00
N VAL A 104 4.49 0.85 9.16
CA VAL A 104 4.70 0.27 7.82
C VAL A 104 5.04 -1.23 7.93
N ARG A 105 5.99 -1.60 8.81
CA ARG A 105 6.32 -3.01 9.10
C ARG A 105 5.08 -3.79 9.53
N GLY A 106 4.33 -3.27 10.50
CA GLY A 106 3.14 -3.92 11.03
C GLY A 106 2.01 -4.05 10.00
N ARG A 107 1.83 -3.08 9.10
CA ARG A 107 0.86 -3.14 8.00
C ARG A 107 1.26 -4.22 7.00
N ALA A 108 2.50 -4.23 6.53
CA ALA A 108 3.00 -5.21 5.57
C ALA A 108 2.89 -6.63 6.11
N LEU A 109 3.32 -6.86 7.36
CA LEU A 109 3.21 -8.16 8.03
C LEU A 109 1.76 -8.66 8.08
N ARG A 110 0.81 -7.80 8.52
CA ARG A 110 -0.61 -8.15 8.58
C ARG A 110 -1.20 -8.46 7.21
N SER A 111 -0.76 -7.76 6.17
CA SER A 111 -1.20 -8.05 4.81
C SER A 111 -0.72 -9.42 4.36
N ILE A 112 0.58 -9.72 4.48
CA ILE A 112 1.15 -11.02 4.08
C ILE A 112 0.43 -12.17 4.80
N LEU A 113 0.27 -12.09 6.12
CA LEU A 113 -0.40 -13.13 6.91
C LEU A 113 -1.88 -13.33 6.56
N ALA A 114 -2.52 -12.31 5.97
CA ALA A 114 -3.92 -12.41 5.55
C ALA A 114 -4.09 -13.15 4.21
N VAL A 115 -3.07 -13.14 3.35
CA VAL A 115 -3.12 -13.77 2.01
C VAL A 115 -2.25 -15.02 1.87
N ARG A 116 -1.25 -15.22 2.74
CA ARG A 116 -0.31 -16.34 2.68
C ARG A 116 -0.43 -17.23 3.91
N LYS A 117 -0.31 -18.54 3.69
CA LYS A 117 -0.19 -19.55 4.75
C LYS A 117 1.28 -19.71 5.11
N VAL A 118 1.84 -18.73 5.82
CA VAL A 118 3.21 -18.72 6.33
C VAL A 118 3.19 -18.48 7.83
N SER A 119 4.26 -18.85 8.55
CA SER A 119 4.35 -18.49 9.96
C SER A 119 4.56 -16.98 10.12
N ARG A 120 4.27 -16.48 11.32
CA ARG A 120 4.51 -15.06 11.64
C ARG A 120 6.00 -14.72 11.53
N GLU A 121 6.85 -15.62 12.03
CA GLU A 121 8.30 -15.47 12.04
C GLU A 121 8.87 -15.44 10.62
N GLU A 122 8.35 -16.29 9.73
CA GLU A 122 8.73 -16.30 8.32
C GLU A 122 8.32 -15.00 7.63
N ALA A 123 7.10 -14.52 7.87
CA ALA A 123 6.62 -13.26 7.31
C ALA A 123 7.41 -12.06 7.83
N GLU A 124 7.74 -12.01 9.13
CA GLU A 124 8.57 -10.99 9.74
C GLU A 124 9.97 -10.96 9.11
N LYS A 125 10.60 -12.14 8.96
CA LYS A 125 11.91 -12.27 8.31
C LYS A 125 11.90 -11.72 6.89
N VAL A 126 10.89 -12.05 6.08
CA VAL A 126 10.81 -11.57 4.68
C VAL A 126 10.58 -10.05 4.64
N VAL A 127 9.73 -9.52 5.52
CA VAL A 127 9.50 -8.06 5.64
C VAL A 127 10.79 -7.35 5.99
N ASP A 128 11.51 -7.81 7.01
CA ASP A 128 12.75 -7.18 7.45
C ASP A 128 13.85 -7.26 6.40
N GLU A 129 13.95 -8.37 5.66
CA GLU A 129 14.94 -8.56 4.60
C GLU A 129 14.81 -7.52 3.47
N VAL A 130 13.58 -7.13 3.11
CA VAL A 130 13.35 -6.18 2.02
C VAL A 130 13.06 -4.75 2.50
N PHE A 131 12.93 -4.55 3.81
CA PHE A 131 12.38 -3.32 4.39
C PHE A 131 13.10 -2.07 3.90
N ASP A 132 14.42 -1.98 4.11
CA ASP A 132 15.17 -0.76 3.81
C ASP A 132 15.15 -0.43 2.32
N THR A 133 15.19 -1.44 1.44
CA THR A 133 15.12 -1.21 -0.01
C THR A 133 13.76 -0.66 -0.41
N CYS A 134 12.69 -1.29 0.06
CA CYS A 134 11.33 -0.97 -0.36
C CYS A 134 10.78 0.29 0.33
N PHE A 135 11.18 0.54 1.57
CA PHE A 135 10.81 1.73 2.32
C PHE A 135 11.39 3.01 1.70
N ASN A 136 12.63 2.95 1.19
CA ASN A 136 13.29 4.09 0.55
C ASN A 136 12.90 4.28 -0.93
N ASP A 137 12.06 3.40 -1.49
CA ASP A 137 11.55 3.54 -2.85
C ASP A 137 10.25 4.35 -2.87
N HIS A 138 10.40 5.63 -3.16
CA HIS A 138 9.28 6.59 -3.17
C HIS A 138 8.63 6.77 -4.54
N ALA A 139 8.90 5.92 -5.53
CA ALA A 139 8.22 6.03 -6.82
C ALA A 139 6.70 5.77 -6.67
N PRO A 140 5.83 6.51 -7.38
CA PRO A 140 6.12 7.58 -8.36
C PRO A 140 6.29 8.99 -7.76
N PHE A 141 6.10 9.15 -6.45
CA PHE A 141 6.01 10.46 -5.78
C PHE A 141 7.37 11.15 -5.56
N GLY A 142 8.47 10.40 -5.52
CA GLY A 142 9.80 10.90 -5.17
C GLY A 142 9.98 11.30 -3.69
N ARG A 143 8.90 11.25 -2.91
CA ARG A 143 8.82 11.56 -1.48
C ARG A 143 7.67 10.81 -0.83
N ILE A 144 7.66 10.69 0.49
CA ILE A 144 6.50 10.19 1.24
C ILE A 144 5.50 11.34 1.41
N PRO A 145 4.26 11.25 0.89
CA PRO A 145 3.27 12.31 1.04
C PRO A 145 2.60 12.26 2.42
N HIS A 146 3.09 13.03 3.39
CA HIS A 146 2.51 13.07 4.74
C HIS A 146 1.24 13.93 4.82
N ASP A 147 1.16 14.97 3.99
CA ASP A 147 0.02 15.87 3.93
C ASP A 147 -0.33 16.31 2.49
N LYS A 148 -1.33 17.19 2.37
CA LYS A 148 -1.77 17.73 1.08
C LYS A 148 -0.71 18.61 0.40
N LYS A 149 0.18 19.27 1.16
CA LYS A 149 1.26 20.08 0.59
C LYS A 149 2.32 19.17 -0.02
N ASP A 150 2.71 18.11 0.67
CA ASP A 150 3.65 17.11 0.14
C ASP A 150 3.12 16.47 -1.14
N ALA A 151 1.84 16.09 -1.15
CA ALA A 151 1.19 15.53 -2.34
C ALA A 151 1.21 16.53 -3.53
N LYS A 152 0.95 17.82 -3.28
CA LYS A 152 1.04 18.86 -4.32
C LYS A 152 2.46 19.02 -4.85
N PHE A 153 3.46 18.98 -3.97
CA PHE A 153 4.85 19.05 -4.40
C PHE A 153 5.26 17.84 -5.23
N ALA A 154 4.87 16.62 -4.81
CA ALA A 154 5.09 15.41 -5.59
C ALA A 154 4.47 15.51 -6.99
N ASN A 155 3.23 16.00 -7.09
CA ASN A 155 2.55 16.20 -8.38
C ASN A 155 3.29 17.21 -9.25
N ARG A 156 3.69 18.35 -8.68
CA ARG A 156 4.43 19.38 -9.41
C ARG A 156 5.78 18.85 -9.93
N ASP A 157 6.48 18.07 -9.13
CA ASP A 157 7.76 17.49 -9.54
C ASP A 157 7.57 16.45 -10.67
N PHE A 158 6.48 15.67 -10.60
CA PHE A 158 6.09 14.75 -11.66
C PHE A 158 5.78 15.48 -12.98
N GLU A 159 4.95 16.54 -12.95
CA GLU A 159 4.62 17.36 -14.12
C GLU A 159 5.84 18.04 -14.75
N ASN A 160 6.84 18.38 -13.93
CA ASN A 160 8.09 18.99 -14.41
C ASN A 160 9.11 17.98 -14.93
N ARG A 161 8.89 16.68 -14.75
CA ARG A 161 9.87 15.64 -15.12
C ARG A 161 10.21 15.66 -16.61
N ASP A 162 9.22 15.89 -17.47
CA ASP A 162 9.40 15.89 -18.93
C ASP A 162 10.01 17.20 -19.45
N ARG A 163 9.97 18.30 -18.69
CA ARG A 163 10.64 19.55 -19.06
C ARG A 163 12.17 19.41 -19.12
N TYR A 164 12.73 18.47 -18.36
CA TYR A 164 14.17 18.23 -18.37
C TYR A 164 14.61 17.40 -19.58
N TYR A 165 13.78 16.45 -20.02
CA TYR A 165 14.05 15.63 -21.21
C TYR A 165 13.67 16.30 -22.54
N ALA A 166 12.83 17.33 -22.52
CA ALA A 166 12.51 18.14 -23.70
C ALA A 166 13.58 19.18 -24.06
N ASN A 167 14.57 19.40 -23.18
CA ASN A 167 15.69 20.34 -23.37
C ASN A 167 17.05 19.63 -23.55
N LEU A 168 17.04 18.31 -23.74
CA LEU A 168 18.18 17.49 -24.18
C LEU A 168 17.94 17.05 -25.63
#